data_AF-A0A6B3BCA9-F1
#
_entry.id   AF-A0A6B3BCA9-F1
#
_cell.length_a   1.000
_cell.length_b   1.000
_cell.length_c   1.000
_cell.angle_alpha   90.00
_cell.angle_beta   90.00
_cell.angle_gamma   90.00
#
_symmetry.space_group_name_H-M   'P 1'
#
loop_
_entity.id
_entity.type
_entity.pdbx_description
1 polymer ?
#
loop_
_entity_poly.entity_id
_entity_poly.type
_entity_poly.pdbx_seq_one_letter_code
_entity_poly.pdbx_strand_id
1 'polypeptide(L)'
;MDDAWTTVGQLAEGVPLREALGGRDSAEHWVELDLAVRHPPWYAPDGWDAPRRDRNAAPAESGAALALCHPDGRVREAALDRVAYWPDLLPLLVIRCSDWAAPVRERARALLAEAPAAGLVARAELILLLGRRERGGFAVELLGRVLREGPAEAVHPLLQNADRATRRFAHRVAVERGLLPPLRLARIAARSGDVVLQDLCAEAAIAAAREQGAD
;
A
#
# COMPACT_ATOMS: atom_id res chain seq x y z
N MET A 1 1.22 17.97 -7.88
CA MET A 1 -0.23 18.29 -7.94
C MET A 1 -0.76 18.36 -9.38
N ASP A 2 -0.08 19.03 -10.32
CA ASP A 2 -0.52 19.06 -11.73
C ASP A 2 -0.50 17.68 -12.41
N ASP A 3 0.44 16.80 -12.06
CA ASP A 3 0.56 15.45 -12.63
C ASP A 3 -0.60 14.51 -12.24
N ALA A 4 -1.08 14.62 -11.01
CA ALA A 4 -2.20 13.83 -10.52
C ALA A 4 -3.50 14.23 -11.23
N TRP A 5 -3.73 15.53 -11.42
CA TRP A 5 -4.89 16.01 -12.17
C TRP A 5 -4.83 15.64 -13.65
N THR A 6 -3.63 15.68 -14.25
CA THR A 6 -3.40 15.17 -15.62
C THR A 6 -3.77 13.69 -15.74
N THR A 7 -3.36 12.88 -14.75
CA THR A 7 -3.72 11.46 -14.67
C THR A 7 -5.24 11.28 -14.58
N VAL A 8 -5.93 12.11 -13.78
CA VAL A 8 -7.39 12.10 -13.68
C VAL A 8 -8.07 12.41 -15.01
N GLY A 9 -7.57 13.40 -15.76
CA GLY A 9 -8.08 13.73 -17.10
C GLY A 9 -7.96 12.56 -18.08
N GLN A 10 -6.78 11.92 -18.14
CA GLN A 10 -6.55 10.75 -18.98
C GLN A 10 -7.48 9.57 -18.62
N LEU A 11 -7.67 9.30 -17.32
CA LEU A 11 -8.60 8.27 -16.86
C LEU A 11 -10.04 8.57 -17.28
N ALA A 12 -10.44 9.85 -17.28
CA ALA A 12 -11.78 10.26 -17.68
C ALA A 12 -12.00 10.15 -19.19
N GLU A 13 -10.94 10.29 -19.99
CA GLU A 13 -10.92 9.99 -21.42
C GLU A 13 -10.88 8.47 -21.72
N GLY A 14 -10.79 7.63 -20.68
CA GLY A 14 -10.78 6.18 -20.80
C GLY A 14 -9.40 5.56 -21.02
N VAL A 15 -8.32 6.34 -20.86
CA VAL A 15 -6.94 5.83 -20.93
C VAL A 15 -6.74 4.78 -19.81
N PRO A 16 -6.18 3.59 -20.10
CA PRO A 16 -5.93 2.55 -19.10
C PRO A 16 -5.09 3.05 -17.91
N LEU A 17 -5.30 2.47 -16.72
CA LEU A 17 -4.75 3.03 -15.48
C LEU A 17 -3.22 3.11 -15.49
N ARG A 18 -2.56 2.04 -15.96
CA ARG A 18 -1.09 2.00 -16.05
C ARG A 18 -0.51 3.04 -17.01
N GLU A 19 -1.21 3.29 -18.11
CA GLU A 19 -0.80 4.26 -19.11
C GLU A 19 -0.99 5.68 -18.58
N ALA A 20 -2.13 5.97 -17.96
CA ALA A 20 -2.40 7.28 -17.34
C ALA A 20 -1.39 7.61 -16.22
N LEU A 21 -0.97 6.60 -15.45
CA LEU A 21 0.07 6.78 -14.43
C LEU A 21 1.46 7.02 -15.02
N GLY A 22 1.71 6.70 -16.30
CA GLY A 22 2.99 6.96 -16.96
C GLY A 22 4.20 6.36 -16.24
N GLY A 23 4.03 5.18 -15.61
CA GLY A 23 5.07 4.51 -14.82
C GLY A 23 5.19 4.98 -13.36
N ARG A 24 4.39 5.96 -12.93
CA ARG A 24 4.30 6.37 -11.52
C ARG A 24 3.55 5.30 -10.70
N ASP A 25 4.25 4.59 -9.83
CA ASP A 25 3.66 3.55 -8.95
C ASP A 25 4.10 3.71 -7.48
N SER A 26 4.57 4.90 -7.07
CA SER A 26 4.93 5.12 -5.66
C SER A 26 3.69 5.29 -4.78
N ALA A 27 3.82 5.01 -3.48
CA ALA A 27 2.74 5.18 -2.51
C ALA A 27 2.12 6.58 -2.52
N GLU A 28 2.93 7.62 -2.71
CA GLU A 28 2.50 9.02 -2.75
C GLU A 28 1.62 9.30 -3.96
N HIS A 29 2.00 8.82 -5.15
CA HIS A 29 1.21 9.02 -6.37
C HIS A 29 -0.21 8.44 -6.27
N TRP A 30 -0.37 7.29 -5.60
CA TRP A 30 -1.69 6.70 -5.36
C TRP A 30 -2.55 7.54 -4.42
N VAL A 31 -1.94 8.13 -3.38
CA VAL A 31 -2.64 9.03 -2.46
C VAL A 31 -3.00 10.35 -3.17
N GLU A 32 -2.10 10.89 -3.98
CA GLU A 32 -2.33 12.09 -4.77
C GLU A 32 -3.45 11.89 -5.79
N LEU A 33 -3.48 10.75 -6.48
CA LEU A 33 -4.57 10.40 -7.41
C LEU A 33 -5.93 10.37 -6.68
N ASP A 34 -6.00 9.70 -5.52
CA ASP A 34 -7.23 9.65 -4.72
C ASP A 34 -7.70 11.04 -4.30
N LEU A 35 -6.78 11.89 -3.84
CA LEU A 35 -7.09 13.25 -3.41
C LEU A 35 -7.50 14.13 -4.60
N ALA A 36 -6.87 13.99 -5.76
CA ALA A 36 -7.20 14.77 -6.95
C ALA A 36 -8.62 14.51 -7.45
N VAL A 37 -9.10 13.27 -7.39
CA VAL A 37 -10.51 12.96 -7.73
C VAL A 37 -11.47 13.44 -6.64
N ARG A 38 -11.10 13.30 -5.37
CA ARG A 38 -11.96 13.62 -4.22
C ARG A 38 -12.11 15.12 -3.97
N HIS A 39 -11.05 15.87 -4.23
CA HIS A 39 -10.91 17.30 -3.98
C HIS A 39 -10.27 17.94 -5.22
N PRO A 40 -11.02 18.08 -6.32
CA PRO A 40 -10.50 18.62 -7.56
C PRO A 40 -9.96 20.05 -7.36
N PRO A 41 -8.93 20.45 -8.11
CA PRO A 41 -8.35 21.77 -8.02
C PRO A 41 -9.36 22.85 -8.42
N TRP A 42 -9.14 24.09 -7.94
CA TRP A 42 -10.03 25.23 -8.22
C TRP A 42 -10.14 25.59 -9.70
N TYR A 43 -9.18 25.17 -10.52
CA TYR A 43 -9.17 25.35 -11.98
C TYR A 43 -9.76 24.15 -12.75
N ALA A 44 -10.29 23.15 -12.05
CA ALA A 44 -11.02 22.08 -12.71
C ALA A 44 -12.18 22.67 -13.52
N PRO A 45 -12.53 22.08 -14.69
CA PRO A 45 -13.65 22.55 -15.49
C PRO A 45 -14.92 22.69 -14.64
N ASP A 46 -15.66 23.78 -14.84
CA ASP A 46 -16.95 23.98 -14.17
C ASP A 46 -17.87 22.77 -14.43
N GLY A 47 -18.38 22.18 -13.35
CA GLY A 47 -19.22 20.98 -13.43
C GLY A 47 -18.44 19.67 -13.60
N TRP A 48 -17.13 19.64 -13.29
CA TRP A 48 -16.42 18.38 -13.07
C TRP A 48 -17.14 17.55 -11.99
N ASP A 49 -17.92 16.59 -12.45
CA ASP A 49 -18.40 15.47 -11.67
C ASP A 49 -17.51 14.28 -12.03
N ALA A 50 -16.79 13.74 -11.03
CA ALA A 50 -16.10 12.46 -11.21
C ALA A 50 -17.11 11.46 -11.80
N PRO A 51 -16.79 10.80 -12.94
CA PRO A 51 -17.80 10.22 -13.81
C PRO A 51 -18.76 9.33 -13.02
N ARG A 52 -20.01 9.78 -12.92
CA ARG A 52 -21.08 8.98 -12.33
C ARG A 52 -21.27 7.76 -13.23
N ARG A 53 -21.29 6.59 -12.60
CA ARG A 53 -21.48 5.30 -13.27
C ARG A 53 -22.55 5.40 -14.37
N ASP A 54 -22.14 5.30 -15.62
CA ASP A 54 -23.03 4.79 -16.64
C ASP A 54 -23.25 3.30 -16.34
N ARG A 55 -24.49 2.94 -16.00
CA ARG A 55 -24.86 1.55 -15.71
C ARG A 55 -24.87 0.68 -16.96
N ASN A 56 -24.90 1.29 -18.14
CA ASN A 56 -25.04 0.62 -19.43
C ASN A 56 -23.72 0.51 -20.20
N ALA A 57 -22.70 1.31 -19.86
CA ALA A 57 -21.37 1.17 -20.44
C ALA A 57 -20.64 -0.05 -19.89
N ALA A 58 -19.87 -0.73 -20.76
CA ALA A 58 -18.97 -1.81 -20.33
C ALA A 58 -18.04 -1.30 -19.21
N PRO A 59 -17.76 -2.11 -18.16
CA PRO A 59 -16.91 -1.68 -17.06
C PRO A 59 -15.46 -1.46 -17.53
N ALA A 60 -15.07 -0.20 -17.75
CA ALA A 60 -13.67 0.15 -18.00
C ALA A 60 -12.88 0.22 -16.68
N GLU A 61 -11.61 -0.19 -16.71
CA GLU A 61 -10.68 -0.09 -15.58
C GLU A 61 -10.57 1.37 -15.09
N SER A 62 -10.39 2.32 -16.01
CA SER A 62 -10.23 3.76 -15.70
C SER A 62 -11.44 4.33 -14.97
N GLY A 63 -12.65 3.93 -15.41
CA GLY A 63 -13.89 4.30 -14.74
C GLY A 63 -14.01 3.68 -13.34
N ALA A 64 -13.52 2.45 -13.14
CA ALA A 64 -13.47 1.84 -11.82
C ALA A 64 -12.46 2.54 -10.89
N ALA A 65 -11.30 2.95 -11.41
CA ALA A 65 -10.31 3.73 -10.66
C ALA A 65 -10.89 5.07 -10.18
N LEU A 66 -11.52 5.82 -11.09
CA LEU A 66 -12.19 7.09 -10.74
C LEU A 66 -13.33 6.88 -9.74
N ALA A 67 -14.16 5.84 -9.93
CA ALA A 67 -15.26 5.53 -9.02
C ALA A 67 -14.77 5.15 -7.61
N LEU A 68 -13.63 4.45 -7.50
CA LEU A 68 -13.01 4.15 -6.21
C LEU A 68 -12.54 5.42 -5.49
N CYS A 69 -12.18 6.49 -6.19
CA CYS A 69 -11.72 7.75 -5.61
C CYS A 69 -12.82 8.82 -5.46
N HIS A 70 -14.03 8.52 -5.92
CA HIS A 70 -15.16 9.45 -5.98
C HIS A 70 -15.52 10.07 -4.61
N PRO A 71 -15.96 11.34 -4.52
CA PRO A 71 -16.35 11.98 -3.25
C PRO A 71 -17.50 11.27 -2.51
N ASP A 72 -18.52 10.81 -3.23
CA ASP A 72 -19.63 10.00 -2.69
C ASP A 72 -19.18 8.58 -2.32
N GLY A 73 -19.35 8.22 -1.05
CA GLY A 73 -19.02 6.89 -0.53
C GLY A 73 -19.84 5.76 -1.15
N ARG A 74 -21.07 6.00 -1.60
CA ARG A 74 -21.89 4.97 -2.27
C ARG A 74 -21.31 4.56 -3.62
N VAL A 75 -20.74 5.52 -4.35
CA VAL A 75 -20.05 5.26 -5.62
C VAL A 75 -18.79 4.44 -5.36
N ARG A 76 -18.01 4.80 -4.34
CA ARG A 76 -16.81 4.04 -3.94
C ARG A 76 -17.16 2.60 -3.53
N GLU A 77 -18.19 2.43 -2.71
CA GLU A 77 -18.66 1.11 -2.26
C GLU A 77 -19.03 0.22 -3.45
N ALA A 78 -19.85 0.73 -4.38
CA ALA A 78 -20.27 -0.02 -5.56
C ALA A 78 -19.12 -0.33 -6.53
N ALA A 79 -18.02 0.42 -6.48
CA ALA A 79 -16.84 0.20 -7.30
C ALA A 79 -15.94 -0.93 -6.76
N LEU A 80 -16.03 -1.27 -5.47
CA LEU A 80 -15.19 -2.31 -4.86
C LEU A 80 -15.40 -3.69 -5.48
N ASP A 81 -16.62 -4.00 -5.93
CA ASP A 81 -16.91 -5.27 -6.62
C ASP A 81 -16.17 -5.38 -7.97
N ARG A 82 -15.65 -4.28 -8.51
CA ARG A 82 -14.88 -4.29 -9.76
C ARG A 82 -13.40 -4.62 -9.58
N VAL A 83 -12.88 -4.53 -8.37
CA VAL A 83 -11.44 -4.74 -8.09
C VAL A 83 -11.00 -6.15 -8.47
N ALA A 84 -11.88 -7.15 -8.32
CA ALA A 84 -11.58 -8.54 -8.69
C ALA A 84 -11.27 -8.74 -10.18
N TYR A 85 -11.75 -7.85 -11.07
CA TYR A 85 -11.47 -7.92 -12.50
C TYR A 85 -10.15 -7.25 -12.88
N TRP A 86 -9.63 -6.36 -12.04
CA TRP A 86 -8.50 -5.49 -12.36
C TRP A 86 -7.49 -5.47 -11.20
N PRO A 87 -6.49 -6.37 -11.20
CA PRO A 87 -5.46 -6.44 -10.16
C PRO A 87 -4.70 -5.12 -9.95
N ASP A 88 -4.63 -4.28 -10.98
CA ASP A 88 -3.98 -2.97 -10.94
C ASP A 88 -4.72 -1.95 -10.04
N LEU A 89 -5.96 -2.24 -9.65
CA LEU A 89 -6.72 -1.46 -8.66
C LEU A 89 -6.38 -1.80 -7.21
N LEU A 90 -5.51 -2.79 -6.95
CA LEU A 90 -5.11 -3.17 -5.59
C LEU A 90 -4.61 -1.98 -4.74
N PRO A 91 -3.81 -1.01 -5.25
CA PRO A 91 -3.43 0.17 -4.48
C PRO A 91 -4.63 1.00 -4.01
N LEU A 92 -5.64 1.20 -4.86
CA LEU A 92 -6.85 1.91 -4.49
C LEU A 92 -7.66 1.12 -3.46
N LEU A 93 -7.73 -0.21 -3.58
CA LEU A 93 -8.34 -1.07 -2.56
C LEU A 93 -7.65 -0.91 -1.18
N VAL A 94 -6.30 -0.86 -1.17
CA VAL A 94 -5.51 -0.62 0.04
C VAL A 94 -5.86 0.74 0.66
N ILE A 95 -6.02 1.81 -0.15
CA ILE A 95 -6.47 3.12 0.36
C ILE A 95 -7.87 3.01 0.99
N ARG A 96 -8.80 2.30 0.34
CA ARG A 96 -10.19 2.14 0.83
C ARG A 96 -10.29 1.35 2.14
N CYS A 97 -9.30 0.54 2.50
CA CYS A 97 -9.24 -0.10 3.83
C CYS A 97 -9.12 0.89 5.01
N SER A 98 -8.85 2.17 4.71
CA SER A 98 -8.82 3.28 5.66
C SER A 98 -9.94 4.32 5.45
N ASP A 99 -10.98 3.98 4.66
CA ASP A 99 -12.05 4.93 4.32
C ASP A 99 -12.83 5.41 5.56
N TRP A 100 -13.31 6.65 5.50
CA TRP A 100 -14.13 7.24 6.56
C TRP A 100 -15.52 6.59 6.61
N ALA A 101 -16.07 6.22 5.45
CA ALA A 101 -17.35 5.53 5.37
C ALA A 101 -17.17 4.05 5.76
N ALA A 102 -17.81 3.64 6.85
CA ALA A 102 -17.70 2.27 7.35
C ALA A 102 -18.07 1.19 6.30
N PRO A 103 -19.15 1.33 5.49
CA PRO A 103 -19.50 0.33 4.48
C PRO A 103 -18.39 0.10 3.45
N VAL A 104 -17.81 1.18 2.92
CA VAL A 104 -16.67 1.14 1.98
C VAL A 104 -15.48 0.44 2.64
N ARG A 105 -15.15 0.84 3.87
CA ARG A 105 -13.99 0.35 4.58
C ARG A 105 -14.08 -1.14 4.89
N GLU A 106 -15.18 -1.61 5.47
CA GLU A 106 -15.31 -3.02 5.83
C GLU A 106 -15.37 -3.91 4.58
N ARG A 107 -16.03 -3.45 3.50
CA ARG A 107 -16.00 -4.16 2.22
C ARG A 107 -14.59 -4.24 1.63
N ALA A 108 -13.83 -3.14 1.67
CA ALA A 108 -12.46 -3.11 1.19
C ALA A 108 -11.55 -4.06 1.99
N ARG A 109 -11.69 -4.09 3.31
CA ARG A 109 -10.93 -5.00 4.20
C ARG A 109 -11.20 -6.47 3.90
N ALA A 110 -12.47 -6.82 3.68
CA ALA A 110 -12.85 -8.18 3.28
C ALA A 110 -12.19 -8.59 1.96
N LEU A 111 -12.21 -7.70 0.95
CA LEU A 111 -11.55 -7.97 -0.34
C LEU A 111 -10.03 -8.04 -0.21
N LEU A 112 -9.43 -7.19 0.62
CA LEU A 112 -7.97 -7.17 0.81
C LEU A 112 -7.49 -8.44 1.53
N ALA A 113 -8.29 -9.02 2.43
CA ALA A 113 -7.98 -10.27 3.10
C ALA A 113 -7.84 -11.46 2.13
N GLU A 114 -8.54 -11.42 1.00
CA GLU A 114 -8.47 -12.44 -0.07
C GLU A 114 -7.38 -12.13 -1.12
N ALA A 115 -6.68 -11.00 -1.00
CA ALA A 115 -5.68 -10.60 -1.97
C ALA A 115 -4.42 -11.50 -1.89
N PRO A 116 -3.76 -11.79 -3.03
CA PRO A 116 -2.53 -12.57 -3.03
C PRO A 116 -1.44 -11.91 -2.17
N ALA A 117 -0.76 -12.72 -1.35
CA ALA A 117 0.34 -12.29 -0.48
C ALA A 117 1.41 -11.46 -1.24
N ALA A 118 1.78 -11.88 -2.45
CA ALA A 118 2.74 -11.17 -3.28
C ALA A 118 2.29 -9.73 -3.62
N GLY A 119 0.99 -9.54 -3.85
CA GLY A 119 0.41 -8.22 -4.07
C GLY A 119 0.50 -7.33 -2.83
N LEU A 120 0.23 -7.88 -1.64
CA LEU A 120 0.37 -7.14 -0.39
C LEU A 120 1.82 -6.71 -0.13
N VAL A 121 2.78 -7.62 -0.34
CA VAL A 121 4.21 -7.35 -0.18
C VAL A 121 4.67 -6.27 -1.17
N ALA A 122 4.23 -6.34 -2.43
CA ALA A 122 4.52 -5.33 -3.44
C ALA A 122 3.94 -3.93 -3.12
N ARG A 123 2.99 -3.84 -2.18
CA ARG A 123 2.36 -2.60 -1.73
C ARG A 123 2.74 -2.21 -0.29
N ALA A 124 3.82 -2.79 0.26
CA ALA A 124 4.25 -2.54 1.63
C ALA A 124 4.44 -1.04 1.96
N GLU A 125 5.05 -0.27 1.06
CA GLU A 125 5.24 1.18 1.25
C GLU A 125 3.90 1.92 1.42
N LEU A 126 2.92 1.63 0.54
CA LEU A 126 1.59 2.24 0.60
C LEU A 126 0.84 1.82 1.86
N ILE A 127 0.89 0.54 2.21
CA ILE A 127 0.25 0.00 3.42
C ILE A 127 0.81 0.69 4.68
N LEU A 128 2.13 0.83 4.77
CA LEU A 128 2.79 1.45 5.94
C LEU A 128 2.64 2.96 5.97
N LEU A 129 2.55 3.62 4.81
CA LEU A 129 2.20 5.03 4.70
C LEU A 129 0.80 5.28 5.27
N LEU A 130 -0.19 4.49 4.84
CA LEU A 130 -1.58 4.61 5.30
C LEU A 130 -1.78 4.13 6.73
N GLY A 131 -0.93 3.23 7.23
CA GLY A 131 -0.91 2.77 8.62
C GLY A 131 -0.73 3.88 9.65
N ARG A 132 -0.23 5.05 9.22
CA ARG A 132 -0.11 6.25 10.08
C ARG A 132 -1.45 6.94 10.32
N ARG A 133 -2.50 6.60 9.55
CA ARG A 133 -3.85 7.13 9.71
C ARG A 133 -4.60 6.36 10.79
N GLU A 134 -5.54 7.02 11.47
CA GLU A 134 -6.38 6.44 12.54
C GLU A 134 -7.01 5.09 12.16
N ARG A 135 -7.40 4.91 10.89
CA ARG A 135 -8.10 3.71 10.38
C ARG A 135 -7.22 2.77 9.55
N GLY A 136 -5.92 3.03 9.48
CA GLY A 136 -4.97 2.33 8.59
C GLY A 136 -4.42 1.00 9.12
N GLY A 137 -4.67 0.66 10.39
CA GLY A 137 -4.05 -0.49 11.05
C GLY A 137 -4.30 -1.85 10.39
N PHE A 138 -5.50 -2.06 9.84
CA PHE A 138 -5.89 -3.36 9.26
C PHE A 138 -4.92 -3.88 8.19
N ALA A 139 -4.54 -3.04 7.23
CA ALA A 139 -3.66 -3.46 6.14
C ALA A 139 -2.24 -3.74 6.66
N VAL A 140 -1.78 -3.01 7.68
CA VAL A 140 -0.48 -3.23 8.32
C VAL A 140 -0.46 -4.57 9.06
N GLU A 141 -1.52 -4.89 9.79
CA GLU A 141 -1.67 -6.18 10.47
C GLU A 141 -1.67 -7.34 9.47
N LEU A 142 -2.40 -7.19 8.37
CA LEU A 142 -2.45 -8.19 7.30
C LEU A 142 -1.09 -8.39 6.63
N LEU A 143 -0.39 -7.30 6.29
CA LEU A 143 0.99 -7.36 5.76
C LEU A 143 1.93 -8.05 6.75
N GLY A 144 1.84 -7.70 8.03
CA GLY A 144 2.64 -8.31 9.09
C GLY A 144 2.39 -9.81 9.21
N ARG A 145 1.14 -10.25 9.14
CA ARG A 145 0.78 -11.67 9.14
C ARG A 145 1.41 -12.40 7.94
N VAL A 146 1.21 -11.86 6.74
CA VAL A 146 1.78 -12.40 5.49
C VAL A 146 3.29 -12.54 5.57
N LEU A 147 4.01 -11.53 6.09
CA LEU A 147 5.47 -11.59 6.21
C LEU A 147 5.94 -12.51 7.35
N ARG A 148 5.15 -12.72 8.41
CA ARG A 148 5.51 -13.63 9.50
C ARG A 148 5.33 -15.10 9.14
N GLU A 149 4.21 -15.41 8.51
CA GLU A 149 3.78 -16.78 8.21
C GLU A 149 4.24 -17.25 6.81
N GLY A 150 4.54 -16.31 5.92
CA GLY A 150 4.94 -16.60 4.54
C GLY A 150 6.41 -17.00 4.35
N PRO A 151 6.82 -17.27 3.09
CA PRO A 151 8.20 -17.62 2.76
C PRO A 151 9.18 -16.50 3.16
N ALA A 152 10.41 -16.86 3.52
CA ALA A 152 11.45 -15.90 3.92
C ALA A 152 11.78 -14.93 2.77
N GLU A 153 11.68 -15.42 1.54
CA GLU A 153 11.91 -14.71 0.29
C GLU A 153 10.98 -13.50 0.13
N ALA A 154 9.79 -13.51 0.73
CA ALA A 154 8.89 -12.37 0.73
C ALA A 154 9.42 -11.18 1.57
N VAL A 155 10.25 -11.44 2.58
CA VAL A 155 10.83 -10.41 3.44
C VAL A 155 12.07 -9.76 2.80
N HIS A 156 12.84 -10.53 2.02
CA HIS A 156 14.15 -10.11 1.52
C HIS A 156 14.16 -8.80 0.72
N PRO A 157 13.24 -8.56 -0.26
CA PRO A 157 13.23 -7.30 -1.00
C PRO A 157 13.00 -6.08 -0.10
N LEU A 158 12.22 -6.25 0.98
CA LEU A 158 11.85 -5.16 1.87
C LEU A 158 13.00 -4.74 2.81
N LEU A 159 13.97 -5.62 3.05
CA LEU A 159 15.14 -5.32 3.90
C LEU A 159 16.07 -4.24 3.34
N GLN A 160 16.03 -4.03 2.02
CA GLN A 160 16.81 -3.01 1.29
C GLN A 160 15.94 -1.92 0.69
N ASN A 161 14.66 -1.88 1.06
CA ASN A 161 13.73 -0.88 0.53
C ASN A 161 14.21 0.54 0.91
N ALA A 162 14.05 1.49 -0.01
CA ALA A 162 14.47 2.88 0.20
C ALA A 162 13.63 3.58 1.28
N ASP A 163 12.33 3.29 1.34
CA ASP A 163 11.44 3.78 2.39
C ASP A 163 11.85 3.22 3.75
N ARG A 164 12.10 4.15 4.68
CA ARG A 164 12.61 3.85 6.01
C ARG A 164 11.60 3.05 6.83
N ALA A 165 10.30 3.33 6.71
CA ALA A 165 9.27 2.64 7.47
C ALA A 165 9.16 1.17 7.04
N THR A 166 9.18 0.93 5.73
CA THR A 166 9.19 -0.40 5.11
C THR A 166 10.41 -1.20 5.50
N ARG A 167 11.59 -0.59 5.40
CA ARG A 167 12.84 -1.22 5.81
C ARG A 167 12.81 -1.61 7.30
N ARG A 168 12.42 -0.69 8.19
CA ARG A 168 12.27 -0.97 9.63
C ARG A 168 11.27 -2.08 9.92
N PHE A 169 10.14 -2.09 9.24
CA PHE A 169 9.12 -3.12 9.39
C PHE A 169 9.66 -4.51 9.00
N ALA A 170 10.34 -4.61 7.86
CA ALA A 170 10.94 -5.85 7.39
C ALA A 170 12.02 -6.38 8.32
N HIS A 171 12.90 -5.50 8.85
CA HIS A 171 13.93 -5.93 9.81
C HIS A 171 13.33 -6.44 11.12
N ARG A 172 12.25 -5.84 11.63
CA ARG A 172 11.53 -6.40 12.80
C ARG A 172 11.03 -7.81 12.54
N VAL A 173 10.37 -8.04 11.40
CA VAL A 173 9.89 -9.37 11.03
C VAL A 173 11.06 -10.35 10.84
N ALA A 174 12.14 -9.92 10.21
CA ALA A 174 13.31 -10.77 10.00
C ALA A 174 14.01 -11.17 11.30
N VAL A 175 14.09 -10.26 12.28
CA VAL A 175 14.59 -10.55 13.63
C VAL A 175 13.65 -11.51 14.36
N GLU A 176 12.35 -11.22 14.39
CA GLU A 176 11.32 -12.05 15.03
C GLU A 176 11.36 -13.51 14.52
N ARG A 177 11.64 -13.68 13.23
CA ARG A 177 11.71 -14.98 12.56
C ARG A 177 13.10 -15.62 12.52
N GLY A 178 14.13 -14.96 13.05
CA GLY A 178 15.52 -15.46 12.98
C GLY A 178 16.10 -15.58 11.57
N LEU A 179 15.64 -14.76 10.61
CA LEU A 179 16.05 -14.85 9.19
C LEU A 179 17.44 -14.26 8.90
N LEU A 180 18.06 -13.59 9.86
CA LEU A 180 19.35 -12.93 9.70
C LEU A 180 20.38 -13.55 10.65
N PRO A 181 21.54 -14.00 10.15
CA PRO A 181 22.57 -14.54 11.04
C PRO A 181 23.13 -13.44 11.95
N PRO A 182 23.62 -13.77 13.16
CA PRO A 182 24.07 -12.79 14.16
C PRO A 182 25.13 -11.81 13.61
N LEU A 183 26.07 -12.31 12.81
CA LEU A 183 27.10 -11.47 12.19
C LEU A 183 26.51 -10.44 11.22
N ARG A 184 25.42 -10.79 10.51
CA ARG A 184 24.73 -9.85 9.62
C ARG A 184 23.98 -8.79 10.42
N LEU A 185 23.33 -9.18 11.53
CA LEU A 185 22.69 -8.25 12.46
C LEU A 185 23.70 -7.25 13.04
N ALA A 186 24.84 -7.72 13.55
CA ALA A 186 25.90 -6.85 14.07
C ALA A 186 26.44 -5.86 13.02
N ARG A 187 26.61 -6.31 11.76
CA ARG A 187 27.03 -5.43 10.65
C ARG A 187 26.00 -4.36 10.32
N ILE A 188 24.71 -4.71 10.32
CA ILE A 188 23.64 -3.73 10.11
C ILE A 188 23.65 -2.72 11.26
N ALA A 189 23.78 -3.19 12.50
CA ALA A 189 23.85 -2.31 13.67
C ALA A 189 24.98 -1.27 13.57
N ALA A 190 26.15 -1.70 13.12
CA ALA A 190 27.29 -0.81 12.98
C ALA A 190 27.18 0.20 11.82
N ARG A 191 26.37 -0.06 10.78
CA ARG A 191 26.46 0.66 9.48
C ARG A 191 25.17 1.33 9.01
N SER A 192 24.02 0.99 9.56
CA SER A 192 22.70 1.36 9.01
C SER A 192 22.44 2.87 8.90
N GLY A 193 23.03 3.69 9.79
CA GLY A 193 22.72 5.13 9.91
C GLY A 193 21.29 5.42 10.40
N ASP A 194 20.45 4.39 10.55
CA ASP A 194 19.13 4.45 11.13
C ASP A 194 19.15 3.87 12.56
N VAL A 195 19.15 4.76 13.57
CA VAL A 195 19.24 4.41 15.00
C VAL A 195 18.28 3.28 15.41
N VAL A 196 17.03 3.29 14.94
CA VAL A 196 16.05 2.24 15.30
C VAL A 196 16.44 0.88 14.73
N LEU A 197 17.03 0.84 13.53
CA LEU A 197 17.57 -0.40 12.99
C LEU A 197 18.85 -0.81 13.71
N GLN A 198 19.64 0.17 14.17
CA GLN A 198 20.88 -0.11 14.89
C GLN A 198 20.59 -0.80 16.21
N ASP A 199 19.69 -0.24 17.01
CA ASP A 199 19.29 -0.78 18.31
C ASP A 199 18.68 -2.17 18.14
N LEU A 200 17.68 -2.30 17.25
CA LEU A 200 17.02 -3.57 16.96
C LEU A 200 18.01 -4.68 16.58
N CYS A 201 18.95 -4.38 15.68
CA CYS A 201 19.90 -5.40 15.22
C CYS A 201 21.00 -5.68 16.25
N ALA A 202 21.40 -4.70 17.06
CA ALA A 202 22.37 -4.89 18.13
C ALA A 202 21.80 -5.81 19.21
N GLU A 203 20.58 -5.55 19.68
CA GLU A 203 19.88 -6.37 20.66
C GLU A 203 19.71 -7.81 20.16
N ALA A 204 19.24 -7.97 18.92
CA ALA A 204 19.07 -9.28 18.30
C ALA A 204 20.39 -10.05 18.14
N ALA A 205 21.48 -9.37 17.77
CA ALA A 205 22.80 -9.99 17.66
C ALA A 205 23.32 -10.49 19.02
N ILE A 206 23.13 -9.70 20.08
CA ILE A 206 23.53 -10.06 21.45
C ILE A 206 22.71 -11.25 21.95
N ALA A 207 21.39 -11.24 21.72
CA ALA A 207 20.51 -12.34 22.11
C ALA A 207 20.94 -13.65 21.44
N ALA A 208 21.14 -13.65 20.13
CA ALA A 208 21.53 -14.85 19.39
C ALA A 208 22.94 -15.35 19.76
N ALA A 209 23.87 -14.48 20.12
CA ALA A 209 25.20 -14.89 20.59
C ALA A 209 25.16 -15.57 21.97
N ARG A 210 24.21 -15.17 22.85
CA ARG A 210 24.02 -15.82 24.15
C ARG A 210 23.46 -17.22 24.01
N GLU A 211 22.54 -17.42 23.07
CA GLU A 211 21.98 -18.74 22.77
C GLU A 211 23.06 -19.70 22.24
N GLN A 212 23.94 -19.23 21.35
CA GLN A 212 25.04 -20.04 20.79
C GLN A 212 26.17 -20.39 21.77
N GLY A 213 26.32 -19.64 22.86
CA GLY A 213 27.31 -19.91 23.91
C GLY A 213 26.79 -20.73 25.09
N ALA A 214 25.49 -21.08 25.08
CA ALA A 214 24.85 -21.93 26.08
C ALA A 214 24.75 -23.40 25.66
N ASP A 215 25.06 -23.71 24.39
CA ASP A 215 25.22 -25.04 23.80
C ASP A 215 26.69 -25.48 23.80
#